data_AF-A0A2H3HAI0-F1
#
_entry.id   AF-A0A2H3HAI0-F1
#
_cell.length_a   1.000
_cell.length_b   1.000
_cell.length_c   1.000
_cell.angle_alpha   90.00
_cell.angle_beta   90.00
_cell.angle_gamma   90.00
#
_symmetry.space_group_name_H-M   'P 1'
#
loop_
_entity.id
_entity.type
_entity.pdbx_description
1 polymer ?
#
loop_
_entity_poly.entity_id
_entity_poly.type
_entity_poly.pdbx_seq_one_letter_code
_entity_poly.pdbx_strand_id
1 'polypeptide(L)'
;MADRKGADKLERLLQEAIQRAEDAERERQEERQRAEDAERERQDEHSPFNVRSTHQFRDLFEKQPRTGAGTRYIINVSSSAIHHNTGGFPLASYTLTKNSAALLLQKIADETDPSKTQIINFHPGSILTLRPKEYGLTADSANWDHEDLPGSFAVWAASPEAAFLHGRFVWAAWDVEELKSGPLREKLEKDDTFLKVTVKGI
;
A
#
# COMPACT_ATOMS: atom_id res chain seq x y z
N MET A 1 -14.21 67.13 26.99
CA MET A 1 -12.85 66.55 26.98
C MET A 1 -13.01 65.05 27.07
N ALA A 2 -12.88 64.34 25.93
CA ALA A 2 -12.99 62.90 25.90
C ALA A 2 -11.88 62.26 26.76
N ASP A 3 -12.26 61.24 27.53
CA ASP A 3 -11.40 60.52 28.48
C ASP A 3 -10.27 59.77 27.76
N ARG A 4 -9.16 60.47 27.49
CA ARG A 4 -7.94 59.92 26.87
C ARG A 4 -7.42 58.67 27.59
N LYS A 5 -7.55 58.59 28.92
CA LYS A 5 -7.10 57.42 29.69
C LYS A 5 -7.91 56.17 29.40
N GLY A 6 -9.20 56.32 29.10
CA GLY A 6 -10.07 55.22 28.67
C GLY A 6 -9.68 54.67 27.29
N ALA A 7 -9.34 55.56 26.36
CA ALA A 7 -8.92 55.19 25.01
C ALA A 7 -7.57 54.45 24.99
N ASP A 8 -6.57 54.95 25.71
CA ASP A 8 -5.23 54.33 25.80
C ASP A 8 -5.30 52.93 26.44
N LYS A 9 -6.19 52.75 27.44
CA LYS A 9 -6.43 51.44 28.07
C LYS A 9 -7.07 50.46 27.10
N LEU A 10 -8.00 50.92 26.26
CA LEU A 10 -8.69 50.09 25.27
C LEU A 10 -7.74 49.65 24.16
N GLU A 11 -6.89 50.56 23.68
CA GLU A 11 -5.87 50.28 22.68
C GLU A 11 -4.86 49.24 23.17
N ARG A 12 -4.42 49.36 24.43
CA ARG A 12 -3.55 48.35 25.06
C ARG A 12 -4.22 46.98 25.14
N LEU A 13 -5.49 46.93 25.56
CA LEU A 13 -6.24 45.66 25.63
C LEU A 13 -6.43 45.02 24.25
N LEU A 14 -6.63 45.84 23.21
CA LEU A 14 -6.75 45.36 21.83
C LEU A 14 -5.42 44.78 21.33
N GLN A 15 -4.29 45.46 21.59
CA GLN A 15 -2.96 44.96 21.24
C GLN A 15 -2.63 43.66 21.99
N GLU A 16 -2.95 43.57 23.28
CA GLU A 16 -2.78 42.33 24.06
C GLU A 16 -3.65 41.18 23.49
N ALA A 17 -4.87 41.47 23.05
CA ALA A 17 -5.76 40.47 22.46
C ALA A 17 -5.26 39.99 21.08
N ILE A 18 -4.75 40.89 20.24
CA ILE A 18 -4.13 40.54 18.95
C ILE A 18 -2.90 39.67 19.18
N GLN A 19 -2.01 40.07 20.09
CA GLN A 19 -0.80 39.28 20.38
C GLN A 19 -1.15 37.87 20.87
N ARG A 20 -2.14 37.74 21.75
CA ARG A 20 -2.61 36.41 22.21
C ARG A 20 -3.19 35.58 21.07
N ALA A 21 -3.88 36.20 20.13
CA ALA A 21 -4.43 35.50 18.96
C ALA A 21 -3.32 35.00 18.04
N GLU A 22 -2.30 35.82 17.78
CA GLU A 22 -1.12 35.45 16.99
C GLU A 22 -0.29 34.35 17.66
N ASP A 23 -0.08 34.44 18.98
CA ASP A 23 0.63 33.42 19.76
C ASP A 23 -0.12 32.08 19.71
N ALA A 24 -1.43 32.10 19.88
CA ALA A 24 -2.27 30.90 19.78
C ALA A 24 -2.30 30.32 18.37
N GLU A 25 -2.23 31.15 17.32
CA GLU A 25 -2.14 30.65 15.95
C GLU A 25 -0.79 30.01 15.65
N ARG A 26 0.31 30.62 16.11
CA ARG A 26 1.66 30.05 16.03
C ARG A 26 1.73 28.72 16.78
N GLU A 27 1.19 28.63 17.98
CA GLU A 27 1.15 27.38 18.74
C GLU A 27 0.37 26.29 18.01
N ARG A 28 -0.80 26.61 17.44
CA ARG A 28 -1.57 25.67 16.60
C ARG A 28 -0.80 25.23 15.35
N GLN A 29 -0.07 26.14 14.71
CA GLN A 29 0.76 25.80 13.54
C GLN A 29 1.92 24.89 13.92
N GLU A 30 2.58 25.16 15.05
CA GLU A 30 3.65 24.30 15.57
C GLU A 30 3.14 22.92 15.98
N GLU A 31 1.99 22.83 16.66
CA GLU A 31 1.35 21.56 17.00
C GLU A 31 1.00 20.75 15.75
N ARG A 32 0.43 21.42 14.73
CA ARG A 32 0.13 20.79 13.44
C ARG A 32 1.40 20.27 12.76
N GLN A 33 2.46 21.08 12.72
CA GLN A 33 3.73 20.67 12.13
C GLN A 33 4.33 19.47 12.89
N ARG A 34 4.33 19.50 14.23
CA ARG A 34 4.78 18.37 15.05
C ARG A 34 3.96 17.10 14.82
N ALA A 35 2.64 17.24 14.64
CA ALA A 35 1.77 16.11 14.32
C ALA A 35 2.07 15.51 12.95
N GLU A 36 2.29 16.36 11.94
CA GLU A 36 2.69 15.97 10.59
C GLU A 36 4.08 15.29 10.58
N ASP A 37 5.06 15.83 11.31
CA ASP A 37 6.40 15.25 11.44
C ASP A 37 6.38 13.90 12.18
N ALA A 38 5.60 13.80 13.27
CA ALA A 38 5.44 12.55 14.00
C ALA A 38 4.69 11.49 13.17
N GLU A 39 3.75 11.88 12.31
CA GLU A 39 3.14 10.96 11.36
C GLU A 39 4.14 10.47 10.32
N ARG A 40 4.96 11.37 9.78
CA ARG A 40 6.04 11.03 8.84
C ARG A 40 7.04 10.04 9.45
N GLU A 41 7.49 10.29 10.67
CA GLU A 41 8.42 9.40 11.38
C GLU A 41 7.80 8.01 11.62
N ARG A 42 6.53 7.94 12.04
CA ARG A 42 5.81 6.66 12.15
C ARG A 42 5.75 5.93 10.81
N GLN A 43 5.49 6.64 9.71
CA GLN A 43 5.44 6.02 8.38
C GLN A 43 6.81 5.47 7.95
N ASP A 44 7.90 6.18 8.28
CA ASP A 44 9.27 5.75 7.97
C ASP A 44 9.71 4.54 8.82
N GLU A 45 9.32 4.46 10.09
CA GLU A 45 9.62 3.28 10.95
C GLU A 45 8.89 2.01 10.51
N HIS A 46 7.67 2.13 9.98
CA HIS A 46 6.90 0.98 9.47
C HIS A 46 7.38 0.52 8.09
N SER A 47 8.16 1.35 7.39
CA SER A 47 8.62 1.14 6.03
C SER A 47 9.42 -0.17 5.83
N PRO A 48 10.43 -0.50 6.67
CA PRO A 48 11.24 -1.72 6.50
C PRO A 48 10.44 -3.00 6.77
N PHE A 49 9.29 -2.90 7.46
CA PHE A 49 8.52 -4.07 7.86
C PHE A 49 7.99 -4.84 6.65
N ASN A 50 7.43 -4.16 5.64
CA ASN A 50 6.85 -4.83 4.46
C ASN A 50 7.89 -5.64 3.68
N VAL A 51 9.15 -5.20 3.62
CA VAL A 51 10.20 -5.89 2.87
C VAL A 51 10.85 -6.98 3.71
N ARG A 52 11.33 -6.62 4.91
CA ARG A 52 12.07 -7.54 5.77
C ARG A 52 11.19 -8.67 6.28
N SER A 53 9.97 -8.39 6.71
CA SER A 53 9.07 -9.42 7.21
C SER A 53 8.68 -10.40 6.11
N THR A 54 8.38 -9.90 4.90
CA THR A 54 8.10 -10.73 3.72
C THR A 54 9.27 -11.68 3.41
N HIS A 55 10.51 -11.17 3.39
CA HIS A 55 11.69 -12.00 3.21
C HIS A 55 11.80 -13.09 4.29
N GLN A 56 11.68 -12.68 5.56
CA GLN A 56 11.84 -13.57 6.70
C GLN A 56 10.75 -14.65 6.74
N PHE A 57 9.48 -14.29 6.52
CA PHE A 57 8.38 -15.24 6.48
C PHE A 57 8.52 -16.23 5.34
N ARG A 58 8.95 -15.77 4.15
CA ARG A 58 9.29 -16.65 3.03
C ARG A 58 10.35 -17.67 3.44
N ASP A 59 11.47 -17.21 4.01
CA ASP A 59 12.58 -18.10 4.39
C ASP A 59 12.17 -19.12 5.45
N LEU A 60 11.39 -18.67 6.45
CA LEU A 60 10.88 -19.55 7.50
C LEU A 60 9.88 -20.58 6.93
N PHE A 61 8.99 -20.15 6.04
CA PHE A 61 8.05 -21.05 5.36
C PHE A 61 8.79 -22.10 4.53
N GLU A 62 9.84 -21.69 3.81
CA GLU A 62 10.63 -22.65 3.03
C GLU A 62 11.41 -23.66 3.88
N LYS A 63 11.79 -23.29 5.11
CA LYS A 63 12.46 -24.19 6.07
C LYS A 63 11.52 -25.20 6.73
N GLN A 64 10.20 -25.02 6.64
CA GLN A 64 9.27 -26.00 7.20
C GLN A 64 9.47 -27.38 6.54
N PRO A 65 9.22 -28.50 7.22
CA PRO A 65 9.21 -29.81 6.58
C PRO A 65 8.19 -29.85 5.43
N ARG A 66 8.53 -30.49 4.31
CA ARG A 66 7.57 -30.74 3.22
C ARG A 66 6.75 -32.00 3.55
N THR A 67 5.43 -31.85 3.61
CA THR A 67 4.50 -32.98 3.67
C THR A 67 4.27 -33.49 2.25
N GLY A 68 5.10 -34.43 1.82
CA GLY A 68 5.03 -34.98 0.46
C GLY A 68 5.62 -34.04 -0.62
N ALA A 69 5.28 -34.32 -1.88
CA ALA A 69 5.80 -33.58 -3.05
C ALA A 69 4.93 -32.38 -3.46
N GLY A 70 4.05 -31.90 -2.57
CA GLY A 70 3.12 -30.82 -2.88
C GLY A 70 3.82 -29.47 -3.14
N THR A 71 3.30 -28.73 -4.12
CA THR A 71 3.69 -27.35 -4.39
C THR A 71 3.35 -26.47 -3.18
N ARG A 72 4.27 -25.56 -2.85
CA ARG A 72 4.03 -24.49 -1.86
C ARG A 72 3.49 -23.25 -2.55
N TYR A 73 2.63 -22.51 -1.88
CA TYR A 73 2.04 -21.29 -2.42
C TYR A 73 2.36 -20.11 -1.51
N ILE A 74 2.97 -19.08 -2.08
CA ILE A 74 3.22 -17.79 -1.41
C ILE A 74 2.42 -16.73 -2.13
N ILE A 75 1.33 -16.29 -1.49
CA ILE A 75 0.45 -15.27 -2.03
C ILE A 75 0.63 -13.99 -1.22
N ASN A 76 1.23 -12.97 -1.84
CA ASN A 76 1.56 -11.71 -1.17
C ASN A 76 0.50 -10.64 -1.46
N VAL A 77 -0.08 -10.09 -0.39
CA VAL A 77 -1.00 -8.95 -0.46
C VAL A 77 -0.19 -7.66 -0.67
N SER A 78 -0.08 -7.27 -1.94
CA SER A 78 0.55 -6.05 -2.40
C SER A 78 -0.48 -4.91 -2.54
N SER A 79 -0.23 -3.92 -3.39
CA SER A 79 -1.06 -2.75 -3.59
C SER A 79 -1.06 -2.30 -5.04
N SER A 80 -2.15 -1.73 -5.51
CA SER A 80 -2.20 -1.05 -6.81
C SER A 80 -1.22 0.12 -6.89
N ALA A 81 -0.85 0.69 -5.74
CA ALA A 81 0.16 1.75 -5.61
C ALA A 81 1.52 1.39 -6.25
N ILE A 82 1.85 0.11 -6.45
CA ILE A 82 3.15 -0.28 -7.03
C ILE A 82 3.30 0.04 -8.53
N HIS A 83 2.20 0.28 -9.24
CA HIS A 83 2.20 0.57 -10.68
C HIS A 83 1.40 1.82 -11.07
N HIS A 84 0.77 2.49 -10.10
CA HIS A 84 0.17 3.80 -10.30
C HIS A 84 1.26 4.88 -10.22
N ASN A 85 1.42 5.64 -11.31
CA ASN A 85 2.40 6.74 -11.39
C ASN A 85 1.87 8.07 -10.83
N THR A 86 0.57 8.14 -10.51
CA THR A 86 -0.09 9.33 -9.96
C THR A 86 -0.96 8.91 -8.78
N GLY A 87 -0.74 9.50 -7.61
CA GLY A 87 -1.53 9.24 -6.42
C GLY A 87 -1.69 10.50 -5.58
N GLY A 88 -2.93 10.88 -5.26
CA GLY A 88 -3.29 12.07 -4.48
C GLY A 88 -3.11 11.92 -2.95
N PHE A 89 -2.41 10.89 -2.48
CA PHE A 89 -2.14 10.63 -1.07
C PHE A 89 -0.62 10.60 -0.82
N PRO A 90 -0.13 10.95 0.38
CA PRO A 90 1.27 10.76 0.77
C PRO A 90 1.60 9.26 0.89
N LEU A 91 1.74 8.59 -0.25
CA LEU A 91 2.00 7.15 -0.35
C LEU A 91 3.47 6.86 -0.64
N ALA A 92 4.38 7.83 -0.62
CA ALA A 92 5.75 7.62 -1.09
C ALA A 92 6.45 6.42 -0.40
N SER A 93 6.44 6.38 0.94
CA SER A 93 7.00 5.27 1.72
C SER A 93 6.19 3.97 1.54
N TYR A 94 4.86 4.06 1.49
CA TYR A 94 3.99 2.89 1.28
C TYR A 94 4.19 2.24 -0.10
N THR A 95 4.19 3.05 -1.16
CA THR A 95 4.46 2.66 -2.54
C THR A 95 5.86 2.06 -2.66
N LEU A 96 6.88 2.74 -2.12
CA LEU A 96 8.26 2.23 -2.14
C LEU A 96 8.32 0.83 -1.54
N THR A 97 7.74 0.64 -0.35
CA THR A 97 7.89 -0.63 0.38
C THR A 97 7.07 -1.76 -0.21
N LYS A 98 5.84 -1.49 -0.67
CA LYS A 98 5.04 -2.48 -1.39
C LYS A 98 5.69 -2.87 -2.72
N ASN A 99 6.29 -1.90 -3.42
CA ASN A 99 7.02 -2.14 -4.66
C ASN A 99 8.29 -2.98 -4.39
N SER A 100 9.09 -2.63 -3.38
CA SER A 100 10.28 -3.40 -2.99
C SER A 100 9.94 -4.83 -2.54
N ALA A 101 8.86 -5.04 -1.78
CA ALA A 101 8.42 -6.37 -1.37
C ALA A 101 7.94 -7.20 -2.57
N ALA A 102 7.20 -6.60 -3.50
CA ALA A 102 6.75 -7.26 -4.73
C ALA A 102 7.94 -7.63 -5.63
N LEU A 103 8.90 -6.73 -5.82
CA LEU A 103 10.12 -6.98 -6.58
C LEU A 103 10.96 -8.08 -5.95
N LEU A 104 11.12 -8.08 -4.63
CA LEU A 104 11.83 -9.13 -3.91
C LEU A 104 11.23 -10.51 -4.21
N LEU A 105 9.92 -10.67 -4.03
CA LEU A 105 9.24 -11.94 -4.29
C LEU A 105 9.24 -12.33 -5.76
N GLN A 106 9.16 -11.37 -6.67
CA GLN A 106 9.35 -11.62 -8.10
C GLN A 106 10.76 -12.15 -8.41
N LYS A 107 11.81 -11.56 -7.84
CA LYS A 107 13.18 -12.04 -8.06
C LYS A 107 13.44 -13.42 -7.48
N ILE A 108 12.83 -13.71 -6.34
CA ILE A 108 12.82 -15.06 -5.80
C ILE A 108 12.10 -16.02 -6.76
N ALA A 109 10.96 -15.63 -7.31
CA ALA A 109 10.20 -16.43 -8.27
C ALA A 109 11.02 -16.69 -9.55
N ASP A 110 11.79 -15.72 -10.05
CA ASP A 110 12.67 -15.90 -11.22
C ASP A 110 13.69 -17.05 -11.02
N GLU A 111 14.06 -17.37 -9.76
CA GLU A 111 15.01 -18.43 -9.39
C GLU A 111 14.32 -19.70 -8.86
N THR A 112 12.99 -19.73 -8.83
CA THR A 112 12.21 -20.79 -8.20
C THR A 112 11.38 -21.55 -9.23
N ASP A 113 11.42 -22.87 -9.18
CA ASP A 113 10.52 -23.69 -10.00
C ASP A 113 9.08 -23.60 -9.42
N PRO A 114 8.08 -23.14 -10.20
CA PRO A 114 6.70 -23.00 -9.72
C PRO A 114 6.09 -24.33 -9.28
N SER A 115 6.59 -25.48 -9.75
CA SER A 115 6.16 -26.79 -9.25
C SER A 115 6.60 -27.05 -7.81
N LYS A 116 7.69 -26.41 -7.35
CA LYS A 116 8.16 -26.47 -5.96
C LYS A 116 7.49 -25.42 -5.12
N THR A 117 7.58 -24.16 -5.53
CA THR A 117 6.99 -23.02 -4.83
C THR A 117 6.47 -22.01 -5.85
N GLN A 118 5.15 -21.82 -5.88
CA GLN A 118 4.48 -20.80 -6.67
C GLN A 118 4.33 -19.51 -5.87
N ILE A 119 4.80 -18.40 -6.41
CA ILE A 119 4.77 -17.09 -5.78
C ILE A 119 3.96 -16.12 -6.64
N ILE A 120 2.97 -15.44 -6.06
CA ILE A 120 2.13 -14.45 -6.75
C ILE A 120 1.99 -13.21 -5.85
N ASN A 121 2.14 -12.03 -6.44
CA ASN A 121 1.78 -10.76 -5.80
C ASN A 121 0.38 -10.36 -6.26
N PHE A 122 -0.46 -9.82 -5.38
CA PHE A 122 -1.74 -9.30 -5.82
C PHE A 122 -2.19 -8.06 -5.06
N HIS A 123 -2.95 -7.18 -5.72
CA HIS A 123 -3.70 -6.12 -5.06
C HIS A 123 -5.07 -6.66 -4.62
N PRO A 124 -5.47 -6.50 -3.35
CA PRO A 124 -6.72 -7.07 -2.84
C PRO A 124 -8.01 -6.42 -3.35
N GLY A 125 -7.91 -5.33 -4.12
CA GLY A 125 -9.05 -4.48 -4.44
C GLY A 125 -9.18 -3.30 -3.48
N SER A 126 -10.21 -2.50 -3.68
CA SER A 126 -10.55 -1.36 -2.84
C SER A 126 -11.45 -1.84 -1.70
N ILE A 127 -10.86 -2.12 -0.54
CA ILE A 127 -11.60 -2.61 0.64
C ILE A 127 -11.67 -1.53 1.73
N LEU A 128 -12.87 -1.26 2.25
CA LEU A 128 -13.10 -0.30 3.33
C LEU A 128 -12.63 -0.85 4.70
N THR A 129 -11.32 -0.92 4.88
CA THR A 129 -10.67 -1.37 6.11
C THR A 129 -10.48 -0.22 7.11
N LEU A 130 -9.81 -0.47 8.24
CA LEU A 130 -9.56 0.55 9.28
C LEU A 130 -8.83 1.79 8.76
N ARG A 131 -7.81 1.60 7.91
CA ARG A 131 -6.97 2.71 7.42
C ARG A 131 -7.76 3.74 6.58
N PRO A 132 -8.51 3.35 5.53
CA PRO A 132 -9.42 4.28 4.86
C PRO A 132 -10.37 5.02 5.81
N LYS A 133 -10.92 4.33 6.82
CA LYS A 133 -11.83 4.93 7.81
C LYS A 133 -11.15 5.98 8.69
N GLU A 134 -9.88 5.77 9.07
CA GLU A 134 -9.06 6.78 9.78
C GLU A 134 -8.91 8.07 8.96
N TYR A 135 -8.89 7.96 7.63
CA TYR A 135 -8.88 9.10 6.70
C TYR A 135 -10.27 9.68 6.41
N GLY A 136 -11.30 9.28 7.15
CA GLY A 136 -12.66 9.80 7.02
C GLY A 136 -13.47 9.19 5.87
N LEU A 137 -12.98 8.12 5.25
CA LEU A 137 -13.72 7.43 4.19
C LEU A 137 -14.84 6.56 4.78
N THR A 138 -15.98 6.53 4.09
CA THR A 138 -17.22 5.87 4.52
C THR A 138 -17.68 4.85 3.47
N ALA A 139 -18.73 4.10 3.77
CA ALA A 139 -19.31 3.14 2.81
C ALA A 139 -19.72 3.81 1.49
N ASP A 140 -20.10 5.09 1.52
CA ASP A 140 -20.57 5.83 0.34
C ASP A 140 -19.45 6.64 -0.35
N SER A 141 -18.23 6.64 0.18
CA SER A 141 -17.14 7.47 -0.36
C SER A 141 -16.52 6.92 -1.65
N ALA A 142 -16.77 5.65 -1.97
CA ALA A 142 -16.26 4.97 -3.17
C ALA A 142 -17.08 3.70 -3.46
N ASN A 143 -16.87 3.13 -4.66
CA ASN A 143 -17.35 1.78 -4.97
C ASN A 143 -16.38 0.76 -4.36
N TRP A 144 -16.58 0.44 -3.08
CA TRP A 144 -15.78 -0.54 -2.37
C TRP A 144 -16.09 -1.96 -2.87
N ASP A 145 -15.03 -2.76 -3.05
CA ASP A 145 -15.12 -4.19 -3.30
C ASP A 145 -15.57 -4.93 -2.03
N HIS A 146 -16.21 -6.08 -2.21
CA HIS A 146 -16.59 -6.95 -1.10
C HIS A 146 -15.35 -7.57 -0.45
N GLU A 147 -15.32 -7.69 0.87
CA GLU A 147 -14.17 -8.22 1.63
C GLU A 147 -13.84 -9.69 1.34
N ASP A 148 -14.82 -10.45 0.85
CA ASP A 148 -14.62 -11.85 0.41
C ASP A 148 -13.83 -11.97 -0.90
N LEU A 149 -13.77 -10.91 -1.71
CA LEU A 149 -13.09 -10.92 -3.01
C LEU A 149 -11.61 -11.31 -2.90
N PRO A 150 -10.76 -10.62 -2.09
CA PRO A 150 -9.36 -10.99 -1.94
C PRO A 150 -9.16 -12.37 -1.32
N GLY A 151 -10.06 -12.81 -0.44
CA GLY A 151 -10.00 -14.15 0.15
C GLY A 151 -10.23 -15.24 -0.89
N SER A 152 -11.28 -15.08 -1.69
CA SER A 152 -11.62 -16.01 -2.78
C SER A 152 -10.52 -16.06 -3.84
N PHE A 153 -9.98 -14.89 -4.20
CA PHE A 153 -8.86 -14.79 -5.12
C PHE A 153 -7.60 -15.49 -4.58
N ALA A 154 -7.27 -15.31 -3.30
CA ALA A 154 -6.09 -15.93 -2.69
C ALA A 154 -6.16 -17.46 -2.71
N VAL A 155 -7.36 -18.04 -2.50
CA VAL A 155 -7.59 -19.49 -2.62
C VAL A 155 -7.34 -19.96 -4.05
N TRP A 156 -7.89 -19.27 -5.05
CA TRP A 156 -7.66 -19.61 -6.46
C TRP A 156 -6.18 -19.46 -6.85
N ALA A 157 -5.53 -18.37 -6.42
CA ALA A 157 -4.12 -18.10 -6.69
C ALA A 157 -3.18 -19.13 -6.03
N ALA A 158 -3.64 -19.79 -4.95
CA ALA A 158 -2.96 -20.89 -4.28
C ALA A 158 -3.31 -22.26 -4.89
N SER A 159 -3.48 -22.32 -6.21
CA SER A 159 -3.75 -23.55 -6.96
C SER A 159 -2.82 -23.70 -8.17
N PRO A 160 -2.67 -24.91 -8.74
CA PRO A 160 -1.92 -25.13 -9.97
C PRO A 160 -2.49 -24.36 -11.18
N GLU A 161 -3.78 -24.02 -11.17
CA GLU A 161 -4.41 -23.27 -12.26
C GLU A 161 -3.78 -21.88 -12.45
N ALA A 162 -3.30 -21.28 -11.37
CA ALA A 162 -2.69 -19.95 -11.39
C ALA A 162 -1.16 -19.98 -11.64
N ALA A 163 -0.56 -21.14 -11.95
CA ALA A 163 0.88 -21.28 -12.13
C ALA A 163 1.46 -20.37 -13.21
N PHE A 164 0.66 -20.00 -14.22
CA PHE A 164 1.07 -19.07 -15.26
C PHE A 164 1.30 -17.62 -14.78
N LEU A 165 0.82 -17.28 -13.58
CA LEU A 165 1.03 -15.99 -12.92
C LEU A 165 2.27 -15.99 -12.00
N HIS A 166 3.07 -17.06 -12.01
CA HIS A 166 4.27 -17.15 -11.18
C HIS A 166 5.19 -15.92 -11.35
N GLY A 167 5.53 -15.28 -10.23
CA GLY A 167 6.37 -14.09 -10.16
C GLY A 167 5.70 -12.79 -10.62
N ARG A 168 4.39 -12.79 -10.91
CA ARG A 168 3.67 -11.62 -11.44
C ARG A 168 2.79 -10.94 -10.38
N PHE A 169 2.38 -9.72 -10.70
CA PHE A 169 1.44 -8.91 -9.95
C PHE A 169 0.08 -8.82 -10.66
N VAL A 170 -1.00 -9.15 -9.96
CA VAL A 170 -2.37 -9.10 -10.49
C VAL A 170 -3.32 -8.39 -9.52
N TRP A 171 -4.55 -8.10 -9.91
CA TRP A 171 -5.57 -7.57 -9.01
C TRP A 171 -6.58 -8.68 -8.71
N ALA A 172 -7.07 -8.75 -7.47
CA ALA A 172 -8.15 -9.66 -7.11
C ALA A 172 -9.45 -9.37 -7.87
N ALA A 173 -9.68 -8.10 -8.20
CA ALA A 173 -10.88 -7.65 -8.92
C ALA A 173 -10.88 -7.96 -10.43
N TRP A 174 -9.85 -8.65 -10.95
CA TRP A 174 -9.83 -9.05 -12.36
C TRP A 174 -10.64 -10.32 -12.61
N ASP A 175 -11.16 -10.44 -13.82
CA ASP A 175 -11.79 -11.66 -14.30
C ASP A 175 -10.74 -12.76 -14.50
N VAL A 176 -10.88 -13.84 -13.74
CA VAL A 176 -9.98 -15.00 -13.78
C VAL A 176 -10.06 -15.73 -15.11
N GLU A 177 -11.22 -15.78 -15.75
CA GLU A 177 -11.39 -16.46 -17.04
C GLU A 177 -10.71 -15.68 -18.17
N GLU A 178 -10.72 -14.35 -18.12
CA GLU A 178 -9.92 -13.51 -19.02
C GLU A 178 -8.41 -13.61 -18.74
N LEU A 179 -7.99 -13.87 -17.51
CA LEU A 179 -6.57 -14.15 -17.19
C LEU A 179 -6.12 -15.50 -17.74
N LYS A 180 -7.00 -16.51 -17.67
CA LYS A 180 -6.73 -17.88 -18.11
C LYS A 180 -6.82 -18.05 -19.62
N SER A 181 -7.55 -17.19 -20.33
CA SER A 181 -7.85 -17.35 -21.75
C SER A 181 -7.81 -16.04 -22.55
N GLY A 182 -7.79 -16.13 -23.88
CA GLY A 182 -7.89 -14.95 -24.74
C GLY A 182 -6.63 -14.07 -24.83
N PRO A 183 -6.78 -12.80 -25.27
CA PRO A 183 -5.65 -11.94 -25.63
C PRO A 183 -4.71 -11.61 -24.47
N LEU A 184 -5.25 -11.56 -23.25
CA LEU A 184 -4.46 -11.28 -22.05
C LEU A 184 -3.57 -12.46 -21.70
N ARG A 185 -4.11 -13.69 -21.76
CA ARG A 185 -3.32 -14.91 -21.60
C ARG A 185 -2.18 -14.97 -22.61
N GLU A 186 -2.46 -14.70 -23.89
CA GLU A 186 -1.43 -14.66 -24.92
C GLU A 186 -0.35 -13.61 -24.62
N LYS A 187 -0.73 -12.44 -24.12
CA LYS A 187 0.22 -11.39 -23.74
C LYS A 187 1.11 -11.85 -22.57
N LEU A 188 0.54 -12.54 -21.58
CA LEU A 188 1.30 -13.11 -20.47
C LEU A 188 2.32 -14.17 -20.94
N GLU A 189 1.98 -14.96 -21.96
CA GLU A 189 2.89 -15.95 -22.54
C GLU A 189 4.01 -15.31 -23.37
N LYS A 190 3.70 -14.25 -24.12
CA LYS A 190 4.64 -13.59 -25.03
C LYS A 190 5.56 -12.57 -24.35
N ASP A 191 5.10 -11.92 -23.28
CA ASP A 191 5.84 -10.88 -22.56
C ASP A 191 6.14 -11.34 -21.11
N ASP A 192 7.36 -11.82 -20.88
CA ASP A 192 7.81 -12.24 -19.54
C ASP A 192 7.81 -11.07 -18.52
N THR A 193 7.92 -9.84 -19.01
CA THR A 193 8.00 -8.62 -18.20
C THR A 193 6.64 -8.03 -17.87
N PHE A 194 5.58 -8.48 -18.56
CA PHE A 194 4.23 -7.98 -18.31
C PHE A 194 3.79 -8.30 -16.88
N LEU A 195 3.17 -7.34 -16.20
CA LEU A 195 2.77 -7.50 -14.79
C LEU A 195 3.91 -7.79 -13.80
N LYS A 196 5.16 -7.47 -14.18
CA LYS A 196 6.32 -7.50 -13.27
C LYS A 196 6.72 -6.08 -12.87
N VAL A 197 7.29 -5.95 -11.69
CA VAL A 197 8.00 -4.75 -11.25
C VAL A 197 9.31 -4.70 -12.02
N THR A 198 9.30 -4.01 -13.15
CA THR A 198 10.49 -3.77 -13.96
C THR A 198 10.34 -2.49 -14.78
N VAL A 199 11.47 -1.88 -15.11
CA VAL A 199 11.52 -0.81 -16.10
C VAL A 199 11.69 -1.45 -17.47
N LYS A 200 10.85 -1.07 -18.44
CA LYS A 200 11.10 -1.43 -19.84
C LYS A 200 12.21 -0.52 -20.36
N GLY A 201 13.37 -1.11 -20.66
CA GLY A 201 14.50 -0.41 -21.27
C GLY A 201 14.18 0.09 -22.68
N ILE A 202 15.03 0.98 -23.18
CA ILE A 202 14.98 1.51 -24.56
C ILE A 202 15.57 0.47 -25.52
#